data_AF-A0A6J5UNN3-F1
#
_entry.id   AF-A0A6J5UNN3-F1
#
_cell.length_a   1.000
_cell.length_b   1.000
_cell.length_c   1.000
_cell.angle_alpha   90.00
_cell.angle_beta   90.00
_cell.angle_gamma   90.00
#
_symmetry.space_group_name_H-M   'P 1'
#
loop_
_entity.id
_entity.type
_entity.pdbx_description
1 polymer ?
#
loop_
_entity_poly.entity_id
_entity_poly.type
_entity_poly.pdbx_seq_one_letter_code
_entity_poly.pdbx_strand_id
1 'polypeptide(L)'
;MKPAEVLIESTGFLEILTDQLINEALLKSLPKLVTSLSASTEGADDAAVAITQQPTLLARVWQFSVGGTDIRIRGMAKGSRMIHPNMATMLEVITTDAMVSSDVWRKMVQVAVNRSFNQITFW
;
A
#
# COMPACT_ATOMS: atom_id res chain seq x y z
N MET A 1 -5.07 -15.37 11.27
CA MET A 1 -4.67 -13.95 11.32
C MET A 1 -5.30 -13.34 12.56
N LYS A 2 -4.49 -12.72 13.42
CA LYS A 2 -4.98 -12.01 14.61
C LYS A 2 -5.43 -10.60 14.21
N PRO A 3 -6.39 -9.96 14.91
CA PRO A 3 -6.80 -8.60 14.57
C PRO A 3 -5.63 -7.60 14.52
N ALA A 4 -4.63 -7.76 15.39
CA ALA A 4 -3.44 -6.90 15.42
C ALA A 4 -2.51 -7.06 14.19
N GLU A 5 -2.71 -8.08 13.36
CA GLU A 5 -1.97 -8.30 12.12
C GLU A 5 -2.67 -7.64 10.91
N VAL A 6 -3.84 -7.03 11.13
CA VAL A 6 -4.62 -6.34 10.09
C VAL A 6 -4.43 -4.84 10.26
N LEU A 7 -3.71 -4.24 9.31
CA LEU A 7 -3.58 -2.78 9.24
C LEU A 7 -4.76 -2.21 8.45
N ILE A 8 -5.28 -1.06 8.92
CA ILE A 8 -6.38 -0.35 8.28
C ILE A 8 -5.88 1.02 7.85
N GLU A 9 -5.99 1.30 6.56
CA GLU A 9 -5.65 2.58 5.97
C GLU A 9 -6.88 3.15 5.24
N SER A 10 -7.00 4.48 5.21
CA SER A 10 -8.10 5.16 4.55
C SER A 10 -7.62 6.45 3.89
N THR A 11 -8.19 6.77 2.74
CA THR A 11 -7.95 8.01 1.98
C THR A 11 -9.26 8.49 1.37
N GLY A 12 -9.47 9.81 1.33
CA GLY A 12 -10.73 10.39 0.89
C GLY A 12 -10.94 11.81 1.43
N PHE A 13 -12.18 12.29 1.33
CA PHE A 13 -12.55 13.60 1.88
C PHE A 13 -12.58 13.57 3.41
N LEU A 14 -11.90 14.53 4.04
CA LEU A 14 -11.79 14.65 5.50
C LEU A 14 -13.15 14.81 6.21
N GLU A 15 -14.17 15.31 5.52
CA GLU A 15 -15.53 15.49 6.06
C GLU A 15 -16.27 14.16 6.32
N ILE A 16 -15.76 13.05 5.77
CA ILE A 16 -16.28 11.71 6.05
C ILE A 16 -15.59 11.19 7.33
N LEU A 17 -16.16 11.53 8.49
CA LEU A 17 -15.71 11.03 9.79
C LEU A 17 -15.82 9.50 9.87
N THR A 18 -14.86 8.87 10.53
CA THR A 18 -14.60 7.42 10.60
C THR A 18 -15.79 6.53 10.93
N ASP A 19 -16.78 7.02 11.69
CA ASP A 19 -17.95 6.22 12.08
C ASP A 19 -18.92 5.95 10.90
N GLN A 20 -18.86 6.75 9.83
CA GLN A 20 -19.62 6.48 8.59
C GLN A 20 -18.85 5.60 7.60
N LEU A 21 -17.54 5.43 7.79
CA LEU A 21 -16.67 4.68 6.88
C LEU A 21 -16.89 3.17 7.02
N ILE A 22 -16.95 2.67 8.26
CA ILE A 22 -17.30 1.28 8.55
C ILE A 22 -18.82 1.17 8.64
N ASN A 23 -19.47 1.22 7.49
CA ASN A 23 -20.91 1.08 7.38
C ASN A 23 -21.30 -0.36 7.00
N GLU A 24 -22.61 -0.62 7.04
CA GLU A 24 -23.14 -1.93 6.69
C GLU A 24 -22.77 -2.39 5.28
N ALA A 25 -22.63 -1.47 4.32
CA ALA A 25 -22.28 -1.83 2.94
C ALA A 25 -20.85 -2.38 2.88
N LEU A 26 -19.90 -1.76 3.59
CA LEU A 26 -18.55 -2.28 3.73
C LEU A 26 -18.58 -3.67 4.37
N LEU A 27 -19.21 -3.82 5.54
CA LEU A 27 -19.26 -5.09 6.27
C LEU A 27 -19.91 -6.22 5.44
N LYS A 28 -20.97 -5.93 4.68
CA LYS A 28 -21.63 -6.90 3.79
C LYS A 28 -20.77 -7.30 2.59
N SER A 29 -19.84 -6.43 2.15
CA SER A 29 -18.95 -6.72 1.02
C SER A 29 -17.67 -7.47 1.41
N LEU A 30 -17.25 -7.42 2.68
CA LEU A 30 -16.03 -8.09 3.17
C LEU A 30 -15.96 -9.59 2.83
N PRO A 31 -17.02 -10.41 3.00
CA PRO A 31 -16.94 -11.82 2.64
C PRO A 31 -16.61 -12.03 1.16
N LYS A 32 -17.22 -11.23 0.27
CA LYS A 32 -16.96 -11.27 -1.16
C LYS A 32 -15.52 -10.87 -1.48
N LEU A 33 -15.01 -9.81 -0.85
CA LEU A 33 -13.64 -9.35 -1.01
C LEU A 33 -12.63 -10.44 -0.60
N VAL A 34 -12.84 -11.08 0.54
CA VAL A 34 -11.97 -12.16 1.03
C VAL A 34 -11.96 -13.34 0.04
N THR A 35 -13.12 -13.69 -0.52
CA THR A 35 -13.20 -14.77 -1.53
C THR A 35 -12.60 -14.40 -2.88
N SER A 36 -12.45 -13.12 -3.20
CA SER A 36 -11.88 -12.64 -4.47
C SER A 36 -10.38 -12.36 -4.39
N LEU A 37 -9.72 -12.59 -3.25
CA LEU A 37 -8.28 -12.38 -3.12
C LEU A 37 -7.51 -13.28 -4.09
N SER A 38 -6.57 -12.68 -4.82
CA SER A 38 -5.72 -13.38 -5.78
C SER A 38 -4.26 -12.99 -5.57
N ALA A 39 -3.35 -13.98 -5.67
CA ALA A 39 -1.91 -13.76 -5.68
C ALA A 39 -1.36 -13.43 -7.09
N SER A 40 -2.23 -13.33 -8.09
CA SER A 40 -1.86 -13.00 -9.47
C SER A 40 -1.50 -11.52 -9.63
N THR A 41 -0.88 -11.18 -10.75
CA THR A 41 -0.58 -9.77 -11.08
C THR A 41 -1.86 -8.97 -11.26
N GLU A 42 -2.88 -9.56 -11.88
CA GLU A 42 -4.18 -8.93 -12.08
C GLU A 42 -4.86 -8.62 -10.75
N GLY A 43 -4.77 -9.51 -9.76
CA GLY A 43 -5.29 -9.24 -8.41
C GLY A 43 -4.57 -8.07 -7.71
N ALA A 44 -3.26 -7.90 -7.96
CA ALA A 44 -2.52 -6.75 -7.49
C ALA A 44 -2.91 -5.46 -8.23
N ASP A 45 -3.17 -5.55 -9.53
CA ASP A 45 -3.66 -4.42 -10.34
C ASP A 45 -5.05 -3.98 -9.90
N ASP A 46 -5.96 -4.92 -9.63
CA ASP A 46 -7.30 -4.65 -9.09
C ASP A 46 -7.22 -3.93 -7.74
N ALA A 47 -6.31 -4.35 -6.85
CA ALA A 47 -6.07 -3.67 -5.58
C ALA A 47 -5.50 -2.26 -5.77
N ALA A 48 -4.55 -2.09 -6.69
CA ALA A 48 -3.98 -0.78 -7.02
C ALA A 48 -5.04 0.16 -7.62
N VAL A 49 -5.94 -0.35 -8.45
CA VAL A 49 -7.11 0.37 -8.97
C VAL A 49 -8.04 0.75 -7.82
N ALA A 50 -8.35 -0.17 -6.90
CA ALA A 50 -9.29 0.09 -5.82
C ALA A 50 -8.88 1.23 -4.88
N ILE A 51 -7.57 1.46 -4.69
CA ILE A 51 -7.05 2.57 -3.87
C ILE A 51 -6.91 3.89 -4.65
N THR A 52 -7.15 3.93 -5.97
CA THR A 52 -7.01 5.12 -6.82
C THR A 52 -8.20 5.31 -7.78
N GLN A 53 -8.22 6.40 -8.54
CA GLN A 53 -9.15 6.60 -9.66
C GLN A 53 -8.45 6.55 -11.02
N GLN A 54 -7.11 6.56 -11.03
CA GLN A 54 -6.27 6.49 -12.23
C GLN A 54 -5.09 5.55 -11.96
N PRO A 55 -5.10 4.32 -12.53
CA PRO A 55 -4.20 3.24 -12.13
C PRO A 55 -2.83 3.25 -12.82
N THR A 56 -2.57 4.22 -13.69
CA THR A 56 -1.67 4.05 -14.84
C THR A 56 -0.17 3.88 -14.52
N LEU A 57 0.28 3.87 -13.25
CA LEU A 57 1.70 3.81 -12.90
C LEU A 57 2.09 2.95 -11.68
N LEU A 58 1.18 2.19 -11.06
CA LEU A 58 1.32 1.94 -9.62
C LEU A 58 1.80 0.54 -9.19
N ALA A 59 1.43 -0.56 -9.87
CA ALA A 59 1.95 -1.88 -9.52
C ALA A 59 3.26 -2.15 -10.25
N ARG A 60 4.40 -2.11 -9.53
CA ARG A 60 5.72 -2.38 -10.13
C ARG A 60 6.38 -3.57 -9.47
N VAL A 61 6.92 -4.47 -10.28
CA VAL A 61 7.64 -5.66 -9.83
C VAL A 61 9.12 -5.45 -10.09
N TRP A 62 9.93 -5.53 -9.04
CA TRP A 62 11.38 -5.57 -9.14
C TRP A 62 11.86 -6.97 -8.77
N GLN A 63 12.76 -7.52 -9.57
CA GLN A 63 13.43 -8.80 -9.31
C GLN A 63 14.93 -8.59 -9.37
N PHE A 64 15.64 -9.00 -8.33
CA PHE A 64 17.08 -8.87 -8.24
C PHE A 64 17.65 -9.94 -7.31
N SER A 65 18.93 -10.27 -7.48
CA SER A 65 19.61 -11.30 -6.68
C SER A 65 20.53 -10.64 -5.65
N VAL A 66 20.44 -11.07 -4.39
CA VAL A 66 21.32 -10.63 -3.30
C VAL A 66 21.89 -11.87 -2.62
N GLY A 67 23.22 -11.99 -2.60
CA GLY A 67 23.88 -13.15 -1.99
C GLY A 67 23.47 -14.49 -2.61
N GLY A 68 23.11 -14.50 -3.90
CA GLY A 68 22.63 -15.69 -4.61
C GLY A 68 21.16 -16.06 -4.33
N THR A 69 20.42 -15.22 -3.60
CA THR A 69 18.98 -15.39 -3.39
C THR A 69 18.23 -14.40 -4.27
N ASP A 70 17.32 -14.91 -5.09
CA ASP A 70 16.43 -14.08 -5.89
C ASP A 70 15.30 -13.51 -5.03
N ILE A 71 15.15 -12.20 -5.08
CA ILE A 71 14.20 -11.43 -4.29
C ILE A 71 13.25 -10.72 -5.24
N ARG A 72 11.97 -10.73 -4.89
CA ARG A 72 10.92 -9.97 -5.54
C ARG A 72 10.38 -8.90 -4.60
N ILE A 73 10.25 -7.69 -5.11
CA ILE A 73 9.55 -6.59 -4.44
C ILE A 73 8.41 -6.14 -5.35
N ARG A 74 7.21 -6.01 -4.79
CA ARG A 74 6.06 -5.37 -5.44
C ARG A 74 5.59 -4.19 -4.59
N GLY A 75 5.22 -3.09 -5.22
CA GLY A 75 4.64 -1.94 -4.52
C GLY A 75 3.48 -1.35 -5.27
N MET A 76 2.57 -0.69 -4.54
CA MET A 76 1.52 0.18 -5.06
C MET A 76 1.42 1.42 -4.17
N ALA A 77 1.17 2.59 -4.77
CA ALA A 77 1.05 3.84 -4.03
C ALA A 77 -0.06 4.74 -4.60
N LYS A 78 -0.78 5.48 -3.76
CA LYS A 78 -1.73 6.52 -4.15
C LYS A 78 -1.37 7.82 -3.46
N GLY A 79 -1.20 8.87 -4.26
CA GLY A 79 -1.23 10.25 -3.79
C GLY A 79 -1.04 11.18 -4.98
N SER A 80 -2.00 12.06 -5.23
CA SER A 80 -1.99 12.94 -6.41
C SER A 80 -2.24 14.41 -6.08
N ARG A 81 -2.60 14.72 -4.82
CA ARG A 81 -2.83 16.05 -4.26
C ARG A 81 -2.58 15.99 -2.75
N MET A 82 -2.38 17.14 -2.10
CA MET A 82 -2.14 17.23 -0.66
C MET A 82 -0.94 16.38 -0.20
N ILE A 83 0.15 16.43 -0.99
CA ILE A 83 1.40 15.76 -0.65
C ILE A 83 2.39 16.84 -0.22
N HIS A 84 2.72 16.85 1.07
CA HIS A 84 3.83 17.63 1.61
C HIS A 84 4.82 16.67 2.30
N PRO A 85 6.14 16.94 2.25
CA PRO A 85 7.13 16.20 3.03
C PRO A 85 6.70 16.07 4.51
N ASN A 86 6.65 14.84 5.03
CA ASN A 86 6.21 14.52 6.38
C ASN A 86 4.73 14.83 6.72
N MET A 87 3.89 15.21 5.74
CA MET A 87 2.45 15.45 5.89
C MET A 87 1.73 15.17 4.56
N ALA A 88 1.68 13.92 4.13
CA ALA A 88 0.97 13.53 2.92
C ALA A 88 -0.14 12.52 3.23
N THR A 89 -1.33 12.73 2.66
CA THR A 89 -2.37 11.69 2.58
C THR A 89 -2.01 10.72 1.45
N MET A 90 -0.87 10.03 1.61
CA MET A 90 -0.36 9.05 0.65
C MET A 90 -0.51 7.67 1.25
N LEU A 91 -1.12 6.76 0.49
CA LEU A 91 -1.17 5.34 0.83
C LEU A 91 -0.10 4.62 0.03
N GLU A 92 0.67 3.75 0.67
CA GLU A 92 1.67 2.93 0.01
C GLU A 92 1.71 1.54 0.65
N VAL A 93 1.70 0.51 -0.19
CA VAL A 93 1.86 -0.87 0.24
C VAL A 93 2.97 -1.52 -0.57
N ILE A 94 3.96 -2.09 0.14
CA ILE A 94 5.03 -2.89 -0.45
C ILE A 94 4.92 -4.33 0.07
N THR A 95 5.07 -5.30 -0.83
CA THR A 95 5.18 -6.73 -0.50
C THR A 95 6.48 -7.29 -1.06
N THR A 96 7.09 -8.23 -0.33
CA THR A 96 8.34 -8.87 -0.73
C THR A 96 8.46 -10.26 -0.11
N ASP A 97 9.20 -11.13 -0.80
CA ASP A 97 9.59 -12.46 -0.31
C ASP A 97 10.96 -12.46 0.39
N ALA A 98 11.62 -11.30 0.51
CA ALA A 98 12.90 -11.19 1.19
C ALA A 98 12.77 -11.48 2.71
N MET A 99 13.52 -12.49 3.16
CA MET A 99 13.58 -12.89 4.57
C MET A 99 14.59 -12.02 5.33
N VAL A 100 14.11 -10.90 5.85
CA VAL A 100 14.91 -9.94 6.61
C VAL A 100 14.20 -9.60 7.93
N SER A 101 14.96 -9.35 8.99
CA SER A 101 14.38 -9.01 10.30
C SER A 101 13.65 -7.67 10.27
N SER A 102 12.62 -7.52 11.11
CA SER A 102 11.79 -6.32 11.19
C SER A 102 12.58 -5.04 11.46
N ASP A 103 13.62 -5.10 12.30
CA ASP A 103 14.47 -3.94 12.60
C ASP A 103 15.29 -3.46 11.40
N VAL A 104 15.75 -4.39 10.58
CA VAL A 104 16.47 -4.06 9.34
C VAL A 104 15.49 -3.49 8.32
N TRP A 105 14.30 -4.09 8.17
CA TRP A 105 13.24 -3.55 7.33
C TRP A 105 12.87 -2.12 7.70
N ARG A 106 12.67 -1.84 8.99
CA ARG A 106 12.33 -0.50 9.47
C ARG A 106 13.39 0.54 9.06
N LYS A 107 14.68 0.19 9.17
CA LYS A 107 15.79 1.05 8.73
C LYS A 107 15.80 1.26 7.22
N MET A 108 15.63 0.18 6.44
CA MET A 108 15.61 0.25 4.97
C MET A 108 14.45 1.11 4.46
N VAL A 109 13.25 0.90 4.99
CA VAL A 109 12.05 1.69 4.64
C VAL A 109 12.26 3.15 5.00
N GLN A 110 12.81 3.46 6.18
CA GLN A 110 13.08 4.84 6.58
C GLN A 110 14.02 5.55 5.60
N VAL A 111 15.09 4.88 5.16
CA VAL A 111 16.03 5.44 4.17
C VAL A 111 15.35 5.62 2.82
N ALA A 112 14.57 4.64 2.36
CA ALA A 112 13.87 4.68 1.08
C ALA A 112 12.87 5.85 1.06
N VAL A 113 11.95 5.91 2.03
CA VAL A 113 10.90 6.93 2.12
C VAL A 113 11.49 8.34 2.22
N ASN A 114 12.58 8.52 2.99
CA ASN A 114 13.27 9.81 3.11
C ASN A 114 13.89 10.29 1.79
N ARG A 115 14.27 9.38 0.89
CA ARG A 115 14.89 9.67 -0.41
C ARG A 115 13.89 9.64 -1.58
N SER A 116 12.64 9.21 -1.35
CA SER A 116 11.58 9.17 -2.36
C SER A 116 10.38 10.02 -1.94
N PHE A 117 9.39 9.46 -1.26
CA PHE A 117 8.10 10.10 -1.01
C PHE A 117 8.20 11.36 -0.18
N ASN A 118 9.11 11.41 0.80
CA ASN A 118 9.35 12.62 1.60
C ASN A 118 10.09 13.73 0.84
N GLN A 119 10.44 13.53 -0.42
CA GLN A 119 11.01 14.56 -1.30
C GLN A 119 10.00 15.08 -2.33
N ILE A 120 8.78 14.54 -2.36
CA ILE A 120 7.73 14.91 -3.31
C ILE A 120 6.82 15.96 -2.68
N THR A 121 6.42 16.97 -3.46
CA THR A 121 5.45 17.98 -3.03
C THR A 121 4.45 18.27 -4.14
N PHE A 122 3.16 18.18 -3.84
CA PHE A 122 2.05 18.54 -4.73
C PHE A 122 1.00 19.31 -3.94
N TRP A 123 0.66 20.52 -4.41
CA TRP A 123 -0.42 21.35 -3.87
C TRP A 123 -1.75 20.97 -4.52
#